data_AF-A0A955DA47-F1
#
_entry.id   AF-A0A955DA47-F1
#
_cell.length_a   1.000
_cell.length_b   1.000
_cell.length_c   1.000
_cell.angle_alpha   90.00
_cell.angle_beta   90.00
_cell.angle_gamma   90.00
#
_symmetry.space_group_name_H-M   'P 1'
#
loop_
_entity.id
_entity.type
_entity.pdbx_description
1 polymer ?
#
loop_
_entity_poly.entity_id
_entity_poly.type
_entity_poly.pdbx_seq_one_letter_code
_entity_poly.pdbx_strand_id
1 'polypeptide(L)'
;RDLFFAPTFTLANDAGQILRSGQGVSPDTTQRLLGMLNRPFLESEFEALGVLHQGPENAKDVVVLWPLHDRTIDEAVVYAAGFSGEAKSYQTLDPESGEYRLETLRKTLMMRYAIPGEIDPSVPYPFDVAEERWVMR
;
A
#
# COMPACT_ATOMS: atom_id res chain seq x y z
N ARG A 1 -22.70 -0.07 7.89
CA ARG A 1 -22.31 -1.07 8.92
C ARG A 1 -20.85 -0.84 9.23
N ASP A 2 -20.46 -0.91 10.49
CA ASP A 2 -19.05 -0.76 10.88
C ASP A 2 -18.26 -1.97 10.36
N LEU A 3 -17.08 -1.70 9.81
CA LEU A 3 -16.25 -2.70 9.15
C LEU A 3 -14.93 -2.83 9.88
N PHE A 4 -14.47 -4.07 10.05
CA PHE A 4 -13.11 -4.31 10.49
C PHE A 4 -12.17 -3.87 9.37
N PHE A 5 -11.40 -2.83 9.64
CA PHE A 5 -10.44 -2.21 8.76
C PHE A 5 -9.07 -2.80 9.04
N ALA A 6 -8.59 -3.58 8.08
CA ALA A 6 -7.27 -4.18 8.08
C ALA A 6 -6.70 -4.10 6.65
N PRO A 7 -6.31 -2.89 6.21
CA PRO A 7 -5.78 -2.70 4.88
C PRO A 7 -4.42 -3.38 4.75
N THR A 8 -4.02 -3.65 3.52
CA THR A 8 -2.65 -4.08 3.21
C THR A 8 -2.10 -3.24 2.08
N PHE A 9 -0.82 -2.90 2.19
CA PHE A 9 -0.14 -2.08 1.20
C PHE A 9 1.07 -2.82 0.65
N THR A 10 1.22 -2.78 -0.68
CA THR A 10 2.36 -3.35 -1.39
C THR A 10 2.91 -2.33 -2.37
N LEU A 11 4.21 -2.12 -2.35
CA LEU A 11 4.94 -1.32 -3.33
C LEU A 11 5.62 -2.26 -4.32
N ALA A 12 5.46 -1.99 -5.61
CA ALA A 12 6.24 -2.60 -6.68
C ALA A 12 7.00 -1.51 -7.43
N ASN A 13 8.22 -1.79 -7.89
CA ASN A 13 8.99 -0.87 -8.73
C ASN A 13 9.38 -1.53 -10.07
N ASP A 14 9.90 -0.71 -10.98
CA ASP A 14 10.43 -1.09 -12.29
C ASP A 14 11.68 -1.99 -12.23
N ALA A 15 12.41 -1.99 -11.11
CA ALA A 15 13.46 -2.97 -10.81
C ALA A 15 12.93 -4.38 -10.47
N GLY A 16 11.61 -4.58 -10.45
CA GLY A 16 10.96 -5.86 -10.17
C GLY A 16 10.89 -6.22 -8.67
N GLN A 17 11.23 -5.29 -7.78
CA GLN A 17 11.08 -5.50 -6.34
C GLN A 17 9.61 -5.36 -5.95
N ILE A 18 9.17 -6.21 -5.01
CA ILE A 18 7.84 -6.15 -4.40
C ILE A 18 8.02 -6.12 -2.89
N LEU A 19 7.58 -5.05 -2.25
CA LEU A 19 7.77 -4.78 -0.83
C LEU A 19 6.40 -4.64 -0.13
N ARG A 20 6.19 -5.43 0.92
CA ARG A 20 5.05 -5.21 1.82
C ARG A 20 5.36 -4.06 2.77
N SER A 21 4.37 -3.23 3.06
CA SER A 21 4.53 -2.12 4.02
C SER A 21 4.99 -2.62 5.40
N GLY A 22 5.82 -1.82 6.06
CA GLY A 22 6.39 -2.12 7.37
C GLY A 22 7.44 -3.23 7.38
N GLN A 23 7.54 -4.06 6.34
CA GLN A 23 8.57 -5.09 6.25
C GLN A 23 9.94 -4.45 6.09
N GLY A 24 10.86 -4.74 7.01
CA GLY A 24 12.21 -4.15 7.02
C GLY A 24 12.27 -2.72 7.57
N VAL A 25 11.17 -2.17 8.09
CA VAL A 25 11.13 -0.87 8.77
C VAL A 25 11.13 -1.11 10.28
N SER A 26 12.06 -0.47 11.02
CA SER A 26 12.08 -0.61 12.48
C SER A 26 10.96 0.22 13.13
N PRO A 27 10.36 -0.25 14.24
CA PRO A 27 9.35 0.51 14.98
C PRO A 27 9.82 1.91 15.38
N ASP A 28 11.08 2.05 15.80
CA ASP A 28 11.69 3.34 16.14
C ASP A 28 11.75 4.31 14.97
N THR A 29 11.83 3.82 13.72
CA THR A 29 11.80 4.67 12.52
C THR A 29 10.42 5.24 12.31
N THR A 30 9.38 4.42 12.43
CA THR A 30 7.98 4.86 12.33
C THR A 30 7.65 5.90 13.39
N GLN A 31 8.01 5.65 14.66
CA GLN A 31 7.74 6.58 15.76
C GLN A 31 8.48 7.92 15.60
N ARG A 32 9.76 7.89 15.17
CA ARG A 32 10.50 9.11 14.86
C ARG A 32 9.85 9.90 13.72
N LEU A 33 9.43 9.24 12.65
CA LEU A 33 8.76 9.89 11.52
C LEU A 33 7.42 10.51 11.92
N LEU A 34 6.60 9.80 12.70
CA LEU A 34 5.34 10.33 13.23
C LEU A 34 5.58 11.58 14.10
N GLY A 35 6.59 11.52 14.99
CA GLY A 35 6.99 12.67 15.81
C GLY A 35 7.49 13.87 14.99
N MET A 36 8.20 13.63 13.90
CA MET A 36 8.66 14.69 12.98
C MET A 36 7.52 15.32 12.18
N LEU A 37 6.55 14.52 11.74
CA LEU A 37 5.40 15.00 10.98
C LEU A 37 4.44 15.82 11.86
N ASN A 38 4.38 15.51 13.16
CA ASN A 38 3.61 16.25 14.19
C ASN A 38 2.15 16.56 13.76
N ARG A 39 1.49 15.58 13.13
CA ARG A 39 0.10 15.68 12.69
C ARG A 39 -0.82 15.00 13.72
N PRO A 40 -1.77 15.72 14.36
CA PRO A 40 -2.50 15.24 15.55
C PRO A 40 -3.36 13.97 15.40
N PHE A 41 -3.52 13.42 14.20
CA PHE A 41 -4.34 12.23 13.92
C PHE A 41 -3.68 11.25 12.95
N LEU A 42 -2.40 11.47 12.65
CA LEU A 42 -1.65 10.57 11.78
C LEU A 42 -1.22 9.35 12.59
N GLU A 43 -1.71 8.19 12.17
CA GLU A 43 -1.48 6.90 12.83
C GLU A 43 -0.52 6.04 11.99
N SER A 44 0.20 5.12 12.63
CA SER A 44 0.88 4.04 11.91
C SER A 44 -0.12 3.02 11.34
N GLU A 45 0.31 2.21 10.37
CA GLU A 45 -0.50 1.09 9.83
C GLU A 45 -1.03 0.15 10.93
N PHE A 46 -0.25 -0.06 12.00
CA PHE A 46 -0.64 -0.90 13.12
C PHE A 46 -1.74 -0.27 13.99
N GLU A 47 -1.61 1.01 14.31
CA GLU A 47 -2.61 1.76 15.10
C GLU A 47 -3.91 1.99 14.31
N ALA A 48 -3.81 2.03 12.99
CA ALA A 48 -4.96 2.15 12.11
C ALA A 48 -5.87 0.91 12.10
N LEU A 49 -5.37 -0.26 12.53
CA LEU A 49 -6.14 -1.49 12.58
C LEU A 49 -7.30 -1.40 13.57
N GLY A 50 -8.47 -1.89 13.16
CA GLY A 50 -9.62 -1.97 14.06
C GLY A 50 -10.93 -1.68 13.37
N VAL A 51 -11.94 -1.29 14.14
CA VAL A 51 -13.26 -0.97 13.60
C VAL A 51 -13.23 0.43 13.00
N LEU A 52 -13.59 0.54 11.72
CA LEU A 52 -13.85 1.83 11.08
C LEU A 52 -15.34 2.15 11.20
N HIS A 53 -15.63 3.23 11.92
CA HIS A 53 -16.99 3.75 12.07
C HIS A 53 -17.40 4.56 10.84
N GLN A 54 -18.70 4.78 10.69
CA GLN A 54 -19.26 5.52 9.56
C GLN A 54 -19.10 7.03 9.72
N GLY A 55 -19.03 7.75 8.60
CA GLY A 55 -18.93 9.21 8.57
C GLY A 55 -17.50 9.70 8.32
N PRO A 56 -17.32 10.83 7.62
CA PRO A 56 -16.01 11.40 7.31
C PRO A 56 -15.20 11.77 8.55
N GLU A 57 -15.85 12.04 9.68
CA GLU A 57 -15.22 12.32 10.98
C GLU A 57 -14.46 11.12 11.57
N ASN A 58 -14.76 9.90 11.10
CA ASN A 58 -14.09 8.68 11.48
C ASN A 58 -13.01 8.25 10.46
N ALA A 59 -12.68 9.12 9.49
CA ALA A 59 -11.59 8.87 8.57
C ALA A 59 -10.26 8.71 9.33
N LYS A 60 -9.45 7.76 8.88
CA LYS A 60 -8.11 7.51 9.42
C LYS A 60 -7.06 8.09 8.49
N ASP A 61 -6.18 8.91 9.03
CA ASP A 61 -4.95 9.33 8.37
C ASP A 61 -3.84 8.35 8.76
N VAL A 62 -3.31 7.62 7.76
CA VAL A 62 -2.36 6.53 8.02
C VAL A 62 -1.05 6.79 7.28
N VAL A 63 0.07 6.66 8.00
CA VAL A 63 1.40 6.62 7.38
C VAL A 63 1.80 5.18 7.08
N VAL A 64 2.28 4.96 5.86
CA VAL A 64 2.74 3.66 5.38
C VAL A 64 4.17 3.82 4.89
N LEU A 65 5.04 2.89 5.29
CA LEU A 65 6.49 3.01 5.09
C LEU A 65 7.05 1.76 4.43
N TRP A 66 8.02 1.98 3.55
CA TRP A 66 8.83 0.94 2.92
C TRP A 66 10.31 1.32 3.01
N PRO A 67 11.22 0.34 3.11
CA PRO A 67 12.64 0.61 2.95
C PRO A 67 12.96 0.98 1.50
N LEU A 68 13.82 1.98 1.32
CA LEU A 68 14.36 2.33 0.00
C LEU A 68 15.64 1.54 -0.26
N HIS A 69 15.53 0.47 -1.07
CA HIS A 69 16.67 -0.39 -1.40
C HIS A 69 17.40 0.05 -2.67
N ASP A 70 16.65 0.52 -3.65
CA ASP A 70 17.15 1.05 -4.91
C ASP A 70 16.74 2.52 -5.03
N ARG A 71 17.69 3.36 -5.43
CA ARG A 71 17.50 4.81 -5.60
C ARG A 71 17.41 5.22 -7.06
N THR A 72 17.58 4.28 -7.99
CA THR A 72 17.63 4.50 -9.44
C THR A 72 16.35 4.02 -10.13
N ILE A 73 15.18 4.26 -9.52
CA ILE A 73 13.87 3.80 -10.02
C ILE A 73 13.11 4.95 -10.70
N ASP A 74 12.47 4.66 -11.83
CA ASP A 74 11.67 5.61 -12.60
C ASP A 74 10.16 5.49 -12.27
N GLU A 75 9.75 4.37 -11.68
CA GLU A 75 8.35 4.10 -11.34
C GLU A 75 8.21 3.36 -10.00
N ALA A 76 7.20 3.77 -9.23
CA ALA A 76 6.68 2.97 -8.12
C ALA A 76 5.16 2.83 -8.22
N VAL A 77 4.66 1.63 -7.96
CA VAL A 77 3.23 1.30 -7.96
C VAL A 77 2.84 0.83 -6.57
N VAL A 78 1.93 1.55 -5.93
CA VAL A 78 1.33 1.18 -4.64
C VAL A 78 -0.01 0.51 -4.88
N TYR A 79 -0.15 -0.69 -4.31
CA TYR A 79 -1.40 -1.43 -4.25
C TYR A 79 -1.94 -1.40 -2.82
N ALA A 80 -3.11 -0.81 -2.62
CA ALA A 80 -3.80 -0.73 -1.34
C ALA A 80 -5.09 -1.56 -1.38
N ALA A 81 -5.09 -2.68 -0.64
CA ALA A 81 -6.21 -3.59 -0.55
C ALA A 81 -6.92 -3.45 0.80
N GLY A 82 -8.14 -4.00 0.92
CA GLY A 82 -8.96 -3.93 2.13
C GLY A 82 -9.85 -2.69 2.24
N PHE A 83 -9.82 -1.80 1.23
CA PHE A 83 -10.70 -0.63 1.13
C PHE A 83 -12.08 -0.95 0.55
N SER A 84 -12.21 -2.10 -0.12
CA SER A 84 -13.47 -2.61 -0.65
C SER A 84 -13.64 -4.07 -0.27
N GLY A 85 -14.87 -4.47 0.06
CA GLY A 85 -15.26 -5.87 0.22
C GLY A 85 -15.53 -6.58 -1.12
N GLU A 86 -15.43 -5.87 -2.24
CA GLU A 86 -15.67 -6.42 -3.57
C GLU A 86 -14.57 -7.44 -3.93
N ALA A 87 -15.00 -8.67 -4.20
CA ALA A 87 -14.14 -9.77 -4.60
C ALA A 87 -14.84 -10.59 -5.68
N LYS A 88 -14.05 -11.20 -6.57
CA LYS A 88 -14.54 -12.06 -7.63
C LYS A 88 -13.63 -13.25 -7.80
N SER A 89 -14.23 -14.44 -7.78
CA SER A 89 -13.50 -15.68 -7.95
C SER A 89 -13.54 -16.15 -9.40
N TYR A 90 -12.42 -16.67 -9.87
CA TYR A 90 -12.22 -17.17 -11.22
C TYR A 90 -11.65 -18.58 -11.15
N GLN A 91 -12.12 -19.45 -12.04
CA GLN A 91 -11.44 -20.74 -12.26
C GLN A 91 -10.25 -20.50 -13.17
N THR A 92 -9.07 -20.84 -12.70
CA THR A 92 -7.82 -20.77 -13.45
C THR A 92 -7.24 -22.16 -13.56
N LEU A 93 -6.72 -22.51 -14.73
CA LEU A 93 -6.01 -23.75 -14.92
C LEU A 93 -4.63 -23.62 -14.27
N ASP A 94 -4.30 -24.50 -13.34
CA ASP A 94 -2.95 -24.60 -12.81
C ASP A 94 -2.02 -25.21 -13.89
N PRO A 95 -1.00 -24.48 -14.35
CA PRO A 95 -0.11 -24.97 -15.40
C PRO A 95 0.75 -26.16 -14.96
N GLU A 96 0.98 -26.38 -13.66
CA GLU A 96 1.77 -27.52 -13.18
C GLU A 96 0.93 -28.80 -13.05
N SER A 97 -0.25 -28.70 -12.44
CA SER A 97 -1.10 -29.88 -12.20
C SER A 97 -2.12 -30.16 -13.29
N GLY A 98 -2.46 -29.16 -14.12
CA GLY A 98 -3.57 -29.26 -15.09
C GLY A 98 -4.96 -29.26 -14.45
N GLU A 99 -5.07 -29.01 -13.14
CA GLU A 99 -6.34 -28.92 -12.42
C GLU A 99 -6.85 -27.47 -12.38
N TYR A 100 -8.18 -27.31 -12.31
CA TYR A 100 -8.78 -25.99 -12.10
C TYR A 100 -8.65 -25.60 -10.62
N ARG A 101 -8.10 -24.42 -10.37
CA ARG A 101 -8.05 -23.77 -9.06
C ARG A 101 -8.96 -22.55 -9.03
N LEU A 102 -9.55 -22.30 -7.87
CA LEU A 102 -10.38 -21.12 -7.66
C LEU A 102 -9.51 -19.99 -7.10
N GLU A 103 -9.21 -19.00 -7.93
CA GLU A 103 -8.46 -17.82 -7.54
C GLU A 103 -9.42 -16.67 -7.23
N THR A 104 -9.25 -16.03 -6.08
CA THR A 104 -10.13 -14.92 -5.66
C THR A 104 -9.40 -13.60 -5.79
N LEU A 105 -9.81 -12.80 -6.78
CA LEU A 105 -9.33 -11.45 -6.97
C LEU A 105 -10.13 -10.48 -6.10
N ARG A 106 -9.44 -9.54 -5.47
CA ARG A 106 -10.04 -8.50 -4.64
C ARG A 106 -9.83 -7.14 -5.27
N LYS A 107 -10.84 -6.29 -5.14
CA LYS A 107 -10.73 -4.92 -5.61
C LYS A 107 -9.69 -4.17 -4.78
N THR A 108 -8.67 -3.69 -5.46
CA THR A 108 -7.47 -3.09 -4.89
C THR A 108 -7.27 -1.72 -5.53
N LEU A 109 -6.99 -0.71 -4.74
CA LEU A 109 -6.63 0.61 -5.25
C LEU A 109 -5.18 0.55 -5.73
N MET A 110 -4.94 0.91 -6.98
CA MET A 110 -3.61 1.04 -7.55
C MET A 110 -3.30 2.52 -7.76
N MET A 111 -2.14 2.96 -7.28
CA MET A 111 -1.57 4.28 -7.51
C MET A 111 -0.18 4.12 -8.11
N ARG A 112 0.06 4.73 -9.27
CA ARG A 112 1.34 4.75 -9.97
C ARG A 112 1.98 6.11 -9.83
N TYR A 113 3.24 6.14 -9.43
CA TYR A 113 4.03 7.34 -9.21
C TYR A 113 5.14 7.42 -10.23
N ALA A 114 5.30 8.60 -10.83
CA ALA A 114 6.46 8.90 -11.66
C ALA A 114 7.60 9.39 -10.77
N ILE A 115 8.74 8.69 -10.83
CA ILE A 115 9.94 9.00 -10.03
C ILE A 115 11.03 9.50 -11.00
N PRO A 116 11.83 10.51 -10.64
CA PRO A 116 12.80 11.14 -11.54
C PRO A 116 14.03 10.27 -11.89
N GLY A 117 14.00 8.97 -11.62
CA GLY A 117 15.14 8.06 -11.76
C GLY A 117 16.01 8.07 -10.51
N GLU A 118 16.66 9.19 -10.16
CA GLU A 118 17.51 9.28 -8.97
C GLU A 118 16.81 9.94 -7.78
N ILE A 119 16.71 9.23 -6.66
CA ILE A 119 16.14 9.74 -5.41
C ILE A 119 17.26 10.25 -4.49
N ASP A 120 17.27 11.57 -4.24
CA ASP A 120 18.09 12.18 -3.19
C ASP A 120 17.36 12.11 -1.83
N PRO A 121 17.82 11.28 -0.87
CA PRO A 121 17.16 11.15 0.42
C PRO A 121 17.29 12.39 1.32
N SER A 122 18.17 13.34 0.97
CA SER A 122 18.32 14.59 1.72
C SER A 122 17.27 15.65 1.37
N VAL A 123 16.59 15.49 0.23
CA VAL A 123 15.58 16.42 -0.26
C VAL A 123 14.22 15.71 -0.28
N PRO A 124 13.34 15.94 0.72
CA PRO A 124 12.01 15.36 0.69
C PRO A 124 11.20 16.00 -0.45
N TYR A 125 10.85 15.20 -1.45
CA TYR A 125 10.05 15.62 -2.59
C TYR A 125 8.85 14.69 -2.76
N PRO A 126 7.61 15.21 -2.83
CA PRO A 126 6.44 14.40 -3.14
C PRO A 126 6.47 14.00 -4.62
N PHE A 127 6.29 12.72 -4.91
CA PHE A 127 6.16 12.24 -6.29
C PHE A 127 4.73 12.42 -6.78
N ASP A 128 4.58 12.82 -8.05
CA ASP A 128 3.27 12.98 -8.68
C ASP A 128 2.64 11.61 -8.96
N VAL A 129 1.34 11.51 -8.71
CA VAL A 129 0.54 10.34 -9.09
C VAL A 129 0.30 10.41 -10.59
N ALA A 130 0.96 9.53 -11.34
CA ALA A 130 0.79 9.39 -12.78
C ALA A 130 -0.53 8.69 -13.15
N GLU A 131 -1.01 7.79 -12.29
CA GLU A 131 -2.25 7.06 -12.51
C GLU A 131 -2.87 6.59 -11.18
N GLU A 132 -4.18 6.71 -11.04
CA GLU A 132 -4.94 6.14 -9.94
C GLU A 132 -6.14 5.37 -10.52
N ARG A 133 -6.28 4.09 -10.15
CA ARG A 133 -7.45 3.29 -10.56
C ARG A 133 -7.70 2.10 -9.66
N TRP A 134 -8.94 1.64 -9.66
CA TRP A 134 -9.31 0.35 -9.07
C TRP A 134 -8.99 -0.81 -10.01
N VAL A 135 -8.37 -1.86 -9.47
CA VAL A 135 -7.99 -3.08 -10.19
C VAL A 135 -8.47 -4.33 -9.44
N MET A 136 -8.57 -5.46 -10.15
CA MET A 136 -8.79 -6.77 -9.53
C MET A 136 -7.43 -7.48 -9.42
N ARG A 137 -6.99 -7.76 -8.19
CA ARG A 137 -5.71 -8.39 -7.87
C ARG A 137 -5.87 -9.47 -6.80
#